data_AF-A0A0H5RMV0-F1
#
_entry.id   AF-A0A0H5RMV0-F1
#
_cell.length_a   1.000
_cell.length_b   1.000
_cell.length_c   1.000
_cell.angle_alpha   90.00
_cell.angle_beta   90.00
_cell.angle_gamma   90.00
#
_symmetry.space_group_name_H-M   'P 1'
#
loop_
_entity.id
_entity.type
_entity.pdbx_description
1 polymer ?
#
loop_
_entity_poly.entity_id
_entity_poly.type
_entity_poly.pdbx_seq_one_letter_code
_entity_poly.pdbx_strand_id
1 'polypeptide(L)'
;MPGMRADTEWGAYYDDFSRTFGIRIDTIGPGFGVDVLLDELAASTELSTLVGEGSRYLWPESYDLRRIPIVDPTPVYPHSIIWRDDNPQPALGAFLEHLRSMRINSPGVETWAPSWAYQTDGTSSRSAGNS
;
A
#
# COMPACT_ATOMS: atom_id res chain seq x y z
N MET A 1 -0.70 8.35 11.77
CA MET A 1 0.58 7.84 11.23
C MET A 1 1.71 8.62 11.86
N PRO A 2 2.75 8.00 12.45
CA PRO A 2 3.96 8.74 12.82
C PRO A 2 4.58 9.34 11.56
N GLY A 3 5.03 10.59 11.64
CA GLY A 3 5.19 11.52 10.51
C GLY A 3 5.78 10.94 9.23
N MET A 4 5.06 11.13 8.13
CA MET A 4 5.51 10.78 6.78
C MET A 4 6.63 11.73 6.37
N ARG A 5 7.88 11.29 6.56
CA ARG A 5 9.01 11.96 5.90
C ARG A 5 8.98 11.60 4.42
N ALA A 6 9.16 12.59 3.56
CA ALA A 6 9.15 12.44 2.10
C ALA A 6 10.26 11.51 1.57
N ASP A 7 11.28 11.21 2.39
CA ASP A 7 12.38 10.28 2.07
C ASP A 7 12.04 8.81 2.34
N THR A 8 10.79 8.50 2.73
CA THR A 8 10.35 7.13 2.99
C THR A 8 9.66 6.51 1.76
N GLU A 9 9.66 5.18 1.69
CA GLU A 9 8.89 4.41 0.70
C GLU A 9 7.40 4.80 0.68
N TRP A 10 6.84 5.12 1.85
CA TRP A 10 5.47 5.61 1.99
C TRP A 10 5.27 7.00 1.37
N GLY A 11 6.23 7.91 1.55
CA GLY A 11 6.22 9.22 0.90
C GLY A 11 6.23 9.09 -0.62
N ALA A 12 7.15 8.29 -1.16
CA ALA A 12 7.24 8.01 -2.60
C ALA A 12 5.97 7.35 -3.15
N TYR A 13 5.36 6.42 -2.41
CA TYR A 13 4.08 5.81 -2.78
C TYR A 13 2.96 6.84 -2.89
N TYR A 14 2.78 7.68 -1.87
CA TYR A 14 1.69 8.65 -1.85
C TYR A 14 1.90 9.79 -2.86
N ASP A 15 3.15 10.16 -3.15
CA ASP A 15 3.46 11.11 -4.24
C ASP A 15 3.06 10.54 -5.62
N ASP A 16 3.45 9.28 -5.91
CA ASP A 16 3.06 8.60 -7.15
C ASP A 16 1.54 8.39 -7.24
N PHE A 17 0.89 8.10 -6.11
CA PHE A 17 -0.57 7.95 -6.00
C PHE A 17 -1.27 9.27 -6.29
N SER A 18 -0.85 10.35 -5.62
CA SER A 18 -1.39 11.69 -5.81
C SER A 18 -1.26 12.15 -7.27
N ARG A 19 -0.09 11.90 -7.88
CA ARG A 19 0.14 12.25 -9.30
C ARG A 19 -0.73 11.42 -10.25
N THR A 20 -0.95 10.14 -9.97
CA THR A 20 -1.71 9.26 -10.86
C THR A 20 -3.21 9.53 -10.79
N PHE A 21 -3.76 9.68 -9.58
CA PHE A 21 -5.21 9.80 -9.37
C PHE A 21 -5.70 11.25 -9.22
N GLY A 22 -4.79 12.24 -9.22
CA GLY A 22 -5.14 13.65 -9.06
C GLY A 22 -5.67 14.01 -7.68
N ILE A 23 -5.33 13.20 -6.66
CA ILE A 23 -5.79 13.38 -5.27
C ILE A 23 -4.72 14.11 -4.48
N ARG A 24 -5.11 15.16 -3.75
CA ARG A 24 -4.21 15.82 -2.78
C ARG A 24 -4.24 15.04 -1.47
N ILE A 25 -3.09 14.58 -1.01
CA ILE A 25 -2.95 13.92 0.29
C ILE A 25 -2.41 14.94 1.28
N ASP A 26 -3.19 15.20 2.33
CA ASP A 26 -2.68 15.91 3.49
C ASP A 26 -2.00 14.91 4.43
N THR A 27 -0.74 15.16 4.74
CA THR A 27 0.08 14.33 5.63
C THR A 27 0.23 14.94 7.03
N ILE A 28 -0.38 16.11 7.24
CA ILE A 28 -0.28 16.89 8.47
C ILE A 28 -1.35 16.40 9.45
N GLY A 29 -0.93 15.60 10.43
CA GLY A 29 -1.79 15.27 11.56
C GLY A 29 -1.20 14.18 12.46
N PRO A 30 -1.09 14.41 13.78
CA PRO A 30 -0.97 13.29 14.72
C PRO A 30 -2.14 12.33 14.51
N GLY A 31 -1.89 11.02 14.49
CA GLY A 31 -2.98 10.05 14.41
C GLY A 31 -3.76 10.03 15.71
N PHE A 32 -4.83 10.81 15.83
CA PHE A 32 -5.62 10.97 17.05
C PHE A 32 -6.58 9.80 17.34
N GLY A 33 -6.31 8.62 16.79
CA GLY A 33 -7.20 7.47 16.87
C GLY A 33 -8.30 7.50 15.80
N VAL A 34 -9.02 6.39 15.67
CA VAL A 34 -10.04 6.21 14.64
C VAL A 34 -11.27 7.07 14.86
N ASP A 35 -11.72 7.22 16.11
CA ASP A 35 -12.94 7.96 16.43
C ASP A 35 -12.79 9.45 16.11
N VAL A 36 -11.66 10.05 16.49
CA VAL A 36 -11.35 11.46 16.17
C VAL A 36 -11.26 11.67 14.65
N LEU A 37 -10.65 10.74 13.92
CA LEU A 37 -10.62 10.80 12.45
C LEU A 37 -12.03 10.77 11.85
N LEU A 38 -12.91 9.91 12.36
CA LEU A 38 -14.29 9.81 11.85
C LEU A 38 -15.11 11.07 12.18
N ASP A 39 -14.93 11.67 13.36
CA ASP A 39 -15.56 12.93 13.73
C ASP A 39 -15.12 14.08 12.83
N GLU A 40 -13.82 14.19 12.54
CA GLU A 40 -13.27 15.22 11.64
C GLU A 40 -13.79 15.05 10.20
N LEU A 41 -13.89 13.80 9.72
CA LEU A 41 -14.46 13.50 8.40
C LEU A 41 -15.95 13.84 8.33
N ALA A 42 -16.72 13.54 9.38
CA ALA A 42 -18.16 13.85 9.40
C ALA A 42 -18.44 15.35 9.48
N ALA A 43 -17.51 16.13 10.06
CA ALA A 43 -17.65 17.58 10.21
C ALA A 43 -17.17 18.39 9.00
N SER A 44 -16.58 17.77 7.97
CA SER A 44 -15.94 18.48 6.86
C SER A 44 -16.33 17.93 5.48
N THR A 45 -16.70 18.83 4.56
CA THR A 45 -16.95 18.49 3.15
C THR A 45 -15.68 18.41 2.31
N GLU A 46 -14.55 18.83 2.86
CA GLU A 46 -13.27 18.94 2.15
C GLU A 46 -12.28 17.83 2.53
N LEU A 47 -12.61 17.00 3.52
CA LEU A 47 -11.75 15.93 4.01
C LEU A 47 -12.19 14.56 3.49
N SER A 48 -11.20 13.72 3.23
CA SER A 48 -11.38 12.32 2.86
C SER A 48 -10.16 11.54 3.32
N THR A 49 -10.34 10.25 3.59
CA THR A 49 -9.25 9.37 4.00
C THR A 49 -9.20 8.10 3.16
N LEU A 50 -7.99 7.59 2.95
CA LEU A 50 -7.76 6.32 2.28
C LEU A 50 -7.73 5.20 3.31
N VAL A 51 -8.46 4.13 3.01
CA VAL A 51 -8.55 2.94 3.86
C VAL A 51 -8.34 1.69 3.02
N GLY A 52 -7.61 0.72 3.56
CA GLY A 52 -7.41 -0.56 2.90
C GLY A 52 -8.69 -1.38 2.83
N GLU A 53 -8.77 -2.27 1.84
CA GLU A 53 -9.79 -3.31 1.83
C GLU A 53 -9.70 -4.15 3.12
N GLY A 54 -10.85 -4.49 3.70
CA GLY A 54 -10.91 -5.23 4.96
C GLY A 54 -10.76 -4.38 6.23
N SER A 55 -10.41 -3.09 6.14
CA SER A 55 -10.47 -2.18 7.29
C SER A 55 -11.91 -2.01 7.78
N ARG A 56 -12.21 -2.49 8.98
CA ARG A 56 -13.55 -2.39 9.60
C ARG A 56 -13.66 -1.09 10.39
N TYR A 57 -14.31 -0.09 9.82
CA TYR A 57 -14.70 1.14 10.51
C TYR A 57 -16.22 1.16 10.63
N LEU A 58 -16.71 1.46 11.82
CA LEU A 58 -18.12 1.66 12.11
C LEU A 58 -18.29 3.11 12.54
N TRP A 59 -19.31 3.79 11.99
CA TRP A 59 -19.66 5.16 12.35
C TRP A 59 -21.17 5.26 12.60
N PRO A 60 -21.63 6.23 13.42
CA PRO A 60 -23.05 6.51 13.57
C PRO A 60 -23.72 6.82 12.24
N GLU A 61 -24.98 6.41 12.05
CA GLU A 61 -25.76 6.72 10.84
C GLU A 61 -25.82 8.23 10.56
N SER A 62 -25.84 9.04 11.63
CA SER A 62 -25.85 10.51 11.55
C SER A 62 -24.61 11.13 10.90
N TYR A 63 -23.49 10.39 10.76
CA TYR A 63 -22.26 10.92 10.16
C TYR A 63 -22.33 10.98 8.64
N ASP A 64 -23.32 10.30 8.05
CA ASP A 64 -23.54 10.20 6.61
C ASP A 64 -22.30 9.83 5.77
N LEU A 65 -21.26 9.26 6.39
CA LEU A 65 -20.03 8.87 5.70
C LEU A 65 -20.31 7.73 4.71
N ARG A 66 -19.53 7.72 3.63
CA ARG A 66 -19.58 6.71 2.57
C ARG A 66 -18.17 6.23 2.24
N ARG A 67 -18.07 4.97 1.82
CA ARG A 67 -16.86 4.43 1.20
C ARG A 67 -17.03 4.43 -0.29
N ILE A 68 -16.08 5.05 -0.98
CA ILE A 68 -16.04 5.09 -2.44
C ILE A 68 -14.87 4.20 -2.86
N PRO A 69 -15.12 3.10 -3.59
CA PRO A 69 -14.04 2.26 -4.09
C PRO A 69 -13.29 3.01 -5.20
N ILE A 70 -11.96 2.91 -5.18
CA ILE A 70 -11.11 3.31 -6.31
C ILE A 70 -10.86 2.05 -7.14
N VAL A 71 -11.31 2.07 -8.38
CA VAL A 71 -11.25 0.94 -9.32
C VAL A 71 -10.70 1.42 -10.65
N ASP A 72 -10.28 0.47 -11.50
CA ASP A 72 -9.87 0.69 -12.89
C ASP A 72 -8.83 1.82 -13.08
N PRO A 73 -7.61 1.68 -12.51
CA PRO A 73 -7.11 0.54 -11.74
C PRO A 73 -7.27 0.70 -10.21
N THR A 74 -7.42 -0.41 -9.50
CA THR A 74 -7.48 -0.46 -8.02
C THR A 74 -6.08 -0.24 -7.43
N PRO A 75 -5.85 0.82 -6.62
CA PRO A 75 -4.56 1.05 -5.98
C PRO A 75 -4.25 -0.04 -4.95
N VAL A 76 -3.05 -0.61 -5.01
CA VAL A 76 -2.57 -1.59 -4.03
C VAL A 76 -1.30 -1.09 -3.37
N TYR A 77 -1.18 -1.34 -2.07
CA TYR A 77 0.05 -1.03 -1.34
C TYR A 77 1.05 -2.19 -1.51
N PRO A 78 2.22 -1.96 -2.13
CA PRO A 78 3.21 -3.00 -2.33
C PRO A 78 3.81 -3.42 -0.98
N HIS A 79 3.95 -4.73 -0.77
CA HIS A 79 4.61 -5.29 0.41
C HIS A 79 5.87 -6.04 -0.02
N SER A 80 6.99 -5.65 0.58
CA SER A 80 8.31 -6.27 0.34
C SER A 80 8.72 -7.10 1.55
N ILE A 81 9.33 -8.25 1.30
CA ILE A 81 9.92 -9.10 2.35
C ILE A 81 11.43 -9.05 2.18
N ILE A 82 12.13 -8.76 3.26
CA ILE A 82 13.59 -8.66 3.29
C ILE A 82 14.12 -9.79 4.16
N TRP A 83 15.06 -10.56 3.62
CA TRP A 83 15.80 -11.59 4.34
C TRP A 83 17.28 -11.52 3.97
N ARG A 84 18.13 -12.14 4.79
CA ARG A 84 19.55 -12.29 4.47
C ARG A 84 19.76 -13.41 3.47
N ASP A 85 20.68 -13.22 2.53
CA ASP A 85 21.03 -14.22 1.51
C ASP A 85 21.52 -15.54 2.12
N ASP A 86 22.17 -15.46 3.28
CA ASP A 86 22.70 -16.62 4.02
C ASP A 86 21.70 -17.23 5.03
N ASN A 87 20.40 -16.91 4.92
CA ASN A 87 19.39 -17.44 5.84
C ASN A 87 19.15 -18.95 5.63
N PRO A 88 19.51 -19.83 6.59
CA PRO A 88 19.39 -21.28 6.40
C PRO A 88 18.00 -21.83 6.73
N GLN A 89 17.04 -20.97 7.13
CA GLN A 89 15.75 -21.41 7.68
C GLN A 89 14.80 -21.94 6.60
N PRO A 90 14.44 -23.24 6.62
CA PRO A 90 13.53 -23.82 5.62
C PRO A 90 12.12 -23.22 5.66
N ALA A 91 11.71 -22.68 6.82
CA ALA A 91 10.42 -22.02 7.00
C ALA A 91 10.24 -20.79 6.10
N LEU A 92 11.32 -20.12 5.69
CA LEU A 92 11.24 -19.01 4.74
C LEU A 92 10.70 -19.48 3.39
N GLY A 93 11.17 -20.63 2.89
CA GLY A 93 10.68 -21.21 1.63
C GLY A 93 9.19 -21.53 1.68
N ALA A 94 8.74 -22.17 2.76
CA ALA A 94 7.33 -22.49 2.96
C ALA A 94 6.45 -21.23 3.07
N PHE A 95 6.95 -20.19 3.75
CA PHE A 95 6.25 -18.91 3.86
C PHE A 95 6.12 -18.20 2.51
N LEU A 96 7.21 -18.12 1.74
CA LEU A 96 7.19 -17.51 0.40
C LEU A 96 6.24 -18.26 -0.55
N GLU A 97 6.21 -19.59 -0.47
CA GLU A 97 5.29 -20.39 -1.27
C GLU A 97 3.83 -20.15 -0.87
N HIS A 98 3.54 -20.05 0.43
CA HIS A 98 2.22 -19.70 0.92
C HIS A 98 1.75 -18.34 0.37
N LEU A 99 2.61 -17.31 0.40
CA LEU A 99 2.29 -15.99 -0.14
C LEU A 99 2.02 -16.01 -1.65
N ARG A 100 2.83 -16.76 -2.42
CA ARG A 100 2.61 -16.95 -3.88
C ARG A 100 1.27 -17.61 -4.16
N SER A 101 0.91 -18.62 -3.36
CA SER A 101 -0.37 -19.32 -3.49
C SER A 101 -1.56 -18.37 -3.30
N MET A 102 -1.48 -17.42 -2.36
CA MET A 102 -2.55 -16.43 -2.15
C MET A 102 -2.67 -15.45 -3.33
N ARG A 103 -1.55 -15.01 -3.91
CA ARG A 103 -1.54 -14.11 -5.08
C ARG A 103 -2.18 -14.77 -6.31
N ILE A 104 -1.87 -16.04 -6.58
CA ILE A 104 -2.43 -16.79 -7.72
C ILE A 104 -3.97 -16.89 -7.62
N ASN A 105 -4.50 -16.95 -6.40
CA ASN A 105 -5.93 -17.09 -6.15
C ASN A 105 -6.70 -15.75 -6.11
N SER A 106 -6.02 -14.62 -6.29
CA SER A 106 -6.68 -13.31 -6.34
C SER A 106 -7.29 -13.09 -7.73
N PRO A 107 -8.58 -12.70 -7.84
CA PRO A 107 -9.20 -12.42 -9.13
C PRO A 107 -8.42 -11.33 -9.88
N GLY A 108 -8.40 -11.42 -11.21
CA GLY A 108 -7.66 -10.52 -12.11
C GLY A 108 -8.23 -9.10 -12.18
N VAL A 109 -8.34 -8.43 -11.04
CA VAL A 109 -8.68 -7.02 -10.94
C VAL A 109 -7.51 -6.22 -11.49
N GLU A 110 -7.80 -5.22 -12.32
CA GLU A 110 -6.78 -4.30 -12.79
C GLU A 110 -6.23 -3.51 -11.60
N THR A 111 -4.94 -3.65 -11.31
CA THR A 111 -4.30 -3.04 -10.13
C THR A 111 -3.27 -2.01 -10.53
N TRP A 112 -3.17 -0.96 -9.72
CA TRP A 112 -2.12 0.03 -9.82
C TRP A 112 -1.20 -0.07 -8.62
N ALA A 113 0.09 -0.13 -8.91
CA ALA A 113 1.16 0.12 -7.97
C ALA A 113 2.18 1.06 -8.65
N PRO A 114 3.04 1.72 -7.87
CA PRO A 114 4.13 2.50 -8.44
C PRO A 114 5.06 1.65 -9.32
N SER A 115 5.67 2.25 -10.34
CA SER A 115 6.52 1.52 -11.30
C SER A 115 7.70 0.79 -10.65
N TRP A 116 8.27 1.35 -9.58
CA TRP A 116 9.34 0.74 -8.81
C TRP A 116 8.91 -0.51 -8.05
N ALA A 117 7.61 -0.68 -7.77
CA ALA A 117 7.07 -1.87 -7.13
C ALA A 117 6.99 -3.09 -8.07
N TYR A 118 7.06 -2.88 -9.39
CA TYR A 118 7.09 -3.95 -10.38
C TYR A 118 8.51 -4.41 -10.74
N GLN A 119 9.55 -3.79 -10.16
CA GLN A 119 10.93 -4.19 -10.41
C GLN A 119 11.27 -5.50 -9.69
N THR A 120 10.77 -6.59 -10.24
CA THR A 120 11.26 -7.94 -9.98
C THR A 120 11.71 -8.49 -11.31
N ASP A 121 12.92 -8.11 -11.73
CA ASP A 121 13.83 -8.94 -12.54
C ASP A 121 15.09 -8.15 -12.88
N GLY A 122 16.06 -8.18 -11.96
CA GLY A 122 17.45 -7.97 -12.29
C GLY A 122 18.10 -9.32 -12.51
N THR A 123 17.93 -9.91 -13.69
CA THR A 123 18.77 -11.02 -14.15
C THR A 123 20.21 -10.50 -14.16
N SER A 124 20.96 -10.77 -13.09
CA SER A 124 22.40 -10.60 -13.07
C SER A 124 23.00 -11.72 -13.93
N SER A 125 23.04 -11.50 -15.24
CA SER A 125 23.94 -12.23 -16.13
C SER A 125 25.36 -11.88 -15.70
N ARG A 126 25.96 -12.73 -14.86
CA ARG A 126 27.41 -12.75 -14.67
C ARG A 126 28.00 -13.15 -16.02
N SER A 127 28.51 -12.16 -16.75
CA SER A 127 29.50 -12.38 -17.80
C SER A 127 30.75 -13.01 -17.15
N ALA A 128 30.84 -14.33 -17.19
CA ALA A 128 32.11 -15.01 -17.06
C ALA A 128 32.85 -14.87 -18.40
N GLY A 129 33.58 -13.76 -18.52
CA GLY A 129 34.57 -13.52 -19.57
C GLY A 129 35.88 -13.07 -18.95
N ASN A 130 36.96 -13.70 -19.41
CA ASN A 130 38.38 -13.61 -19.01
C ASN A 130 38.76 -14.38 -17.73
N SER A 131 39.73 -15.30 -17.76
CA SER A 131 40.87 -15.48 -18.68
C SER A 131 41.15 -16.96 -18.97
#